data_AF-A0A958T1A7-F1
#
_entry.id   AF-A0A958T1A7-F1
#
_cell.length_a   1.000
_cell.length_b   1.000
_cell.length_c   1.000
_cell.angle_alpha   90.00
_cell.angle_beta   90.00
_cell.angle_gamma   90.00
#
_symmetry.space_group_name_H-M   'P 1'
#
loop_
_entity.id
_entity.type
_entity.pdbx_description
1 polymer ?
#
loop_
_entity_poly.entity_id
_entity_poly.type
_entity_poly.pdbx_seq_one_letter_code
_entity_poly.pdbx_strand_id
1 'polypeptide(L)'
;SNKLKNLKTLSKLKTCFTDYISSLNFDMMDTKIENIEKFKSKILVETAWIQLMLTMEFWLKDTSKGFEKTDIFIEKSVNTSFDLIQAAPLKSLVDFGKFLYKEKIHTP
;
A
#
# COMPACT_ATOMS: atom_id res chain seq x y z
N SER A 1 10.30 12.94 -20.55
CA SER A 1 10.86 12.80 -19.18
C SER A 1 10.92 11.32 -18.82
N ASN A 2 12.08 10.81 -18.39
CA ASN A 2 12.43 9.39 -18.40
C ASN A 2 11.95 8.67 -17.12
N LYS A 3 10.71 8.15 -17.11
CA LYS A 3 10.05 7.52 -15.94
C LYS A 3 10.91 6.44 -15.26
N LEU A 4 11.70 5.69 -16.01
CA LEU A 4 12.58 4.63 -15.50
C LEU A 4 13.79 5.15 -14.71
N LYS A 5 14.33 6.33 -15.05
CA LYS A 5 15.41 6.96 -14.25
C LYS A 5 14.90 7.41 -12.88
N ASN A 6 13.67 7.91 -12.80
CA ASN A 6 13.04 8.33 -11.54
C ASN A 6 12.83 7.16 -10.56
N LEU A 7 12.47 5.97 -11.07
CA LEU A 7 12.31 4.79 -10.22
C LEU A 7 13.63 4.33 -9.59
N LYS A 8 14.78 4.49 -10.28
CA LYS A 8 16.11 4.22 -9.71
C LYS A 8 16.48 5.23 -8.63
N THR A 9 16.16 6.52 -8.82
CA THR A 9 16.45 7.56 -7.82
C THR A 9 15.75 7.29 -6.49
N LEU A 10 14.52 6.77 -6.54
CA LEU A 10 13.72 6.49 -5.36
C LEU A 10 14.02 5.13 -4.71
N SER A 11 14.93 4.32 -5.26
CA SER A 11 15.13 2.95 -4.75
C SER A 11 15.62 2.93 -3.31
N LYS A 12 16.54 3.83 -2.95
CA LYS A 12 17.07 3.93 -1.57
C LYS A 12 15.99 4.41 -0.60
N LEU A 13 15.17 5.39 -1.01
CA LEU A 13 14.02 5.84 -0.23
C LEU A 13 13.03 4.69 -0.01
N LYS A 14 12.73 3.95 -1.08
CA LYS A 14 11.85 2.78 -1.00
C LYS A 14 12.35 1.79 0.04
N THR A 15 13.61 1.38 -0.04
CA THR A 15 14.21 0.44 0.91
C THR A 15 14.11 0.97 2.34
N CYS A 16 14.63 2.17 2.62
CA CYS A 16 14.59 2.73 3.98
C CYS A 16 13.16 2.87 4.53
N PHE A 17 12.21 3.28 3.68
CA PHE A 17 10.82 3.41 4.08
C PHE A 17 10.16 2.06 4.35
N THR A 18 10.33 1.08 3.47
CA THR A 18 9.76 -0.26 3.67
C THR A 18 10.37 -0.98 4.87
N ASP A 19 11.66 -0.75 5.15
CA ASP A 19 12.33 -1.28 6.34
C ASP A 19 11.77 -0.64 7.61
N TYR A 20 11.58 0.68 7.61
CA TYR A 20 10.91 1.39 8.70
C TYR A 20 9.51 0.83 8.96
N ILE A 21 8.67 0.74 7.93
CA ILE A 21 7.31 0.19 8.05
C ILE A 21 7.31 -1.25 8.55
N SER A 22 8.27 -2.08 8.10
CA SER A 22 8.41 -3.46 8.58
C SER A 22 8.83 -3.54 10.05
N SER A 23 9.55 -2.54 10.57
CA SER A 23 9.95 -2.46 11.97
C SER A 23 8.85 -1.95 12.91
N LEU A 24 7.82 -1.31 12.35
CA LEU A 24 6.60 -0.98 13.10
C LEU A 24 5.86 -2.30 13.31
N ASN A 25 6.06 -2.95 14.44
CA ASN A 25 5.34 -4.16 14.82
C ASN A 25 3.86 -3.85 14.98
N PHE A 26 3.11 -3.85 13.87
CA PHE A 26 1.67 -3.68 13.88
C PHE A 26 1.05 -4.97 14.42
N ASP A 27 0.45 -4.89 15.61
CA ASP A 27 -0.41 -5.94 16.15
C ASP A 27 -1.69 -6.04 15.31
N MET A 28 -1.56 -6.68 14.15
CA MET A 28 -2.71 -7.01 13.31
C MET A 28 -3.36 -8.24 13.93
N MET A 29 -4.50 -8.04 14.61
CA MET A 29 -5.32 -9.05 15.29
C MET A 29 -4.96 -10.51 14.99
N ASP A 30 -4.66 -11.25 16.06
CA ASP A 30 -4.38 -12.69 16.17
C ASP A 30 -5.24 -13.54 15.21
N THR A 31 -4.82 -13.64 13.96
CA THR A 31 -5.30 -14.66 13.04
C THR A 31 -4.31 -15.80 13.14
N LYS A 32 -4.63 -16.83 13.93
CA LYS A 32 -3.82 -18.03 14.28
C LYS A 32 -3.32 -18.88 13.07
N ILE A 33 -3.21 -18.31 11.88
CA ILE A 33 -2.76 -18.91 10.64
C ILE A 33 -1.55 -18.10 10.14
N GLU A 34 -0.35 -18.62 10.41
CA GLU A 34 0.96 -18.00 10.15
C GLU A 34 1.15 -17.49 8.69
N ASN A 35 0.52 -18.17 7.71
CA ASN A 35 0.58 -17.77 6.30
C ASN A 35 -0.23 -16.50 5.99
N ILE A 36 -1.28 -16.22 6.75
CA ILE A 36 -2.11 -15.01 6.60
C ILE A 36 -1.37 -13.81 7.18
N GLU A 37 -0.65 -13.99 8.28
CA GLU A 37 0.13 -12.92 8.93
C GLU A 37 1.28 -12.42 8.04
N LYS A 38 2.07 -13.35 7.47
CA LYS A 38 3.15 -12.99 6.51
C LYS A 38 2.60 -12.27 5.26
N PHE A 39 1.39 -12.60 4.84
CA PHE A 39 0.74 -11.95 3.72
C PHE A 39 0.22 -10.55 4.07
N LYS A 40 -0.42 -10.40 5.24
CA LYS A 40 -0.86 -9.10 5.78
C LYS A 40 0.31 -8.12 5.95
N SER A 41 1.43 -8.58 6.51
CA SER A 41 2.62 -7.72 6.71
C SER A 41 3.18 -7.25 5.36
N LYS A 42 3.29 -8.14 4.37
CA LYS A 42 3.71 -7.77 3.02
C LYS A 42 2.77 -6.77 2.36
N ILE A 43 1.45 -6.98 2.43
CA ILE A 43 0.46 -6.03 1.89
C ILE A 43 0.62 -4.67 2.57
N LEU A 44 0.78 -4.63 3.89
CA LEU A 44 0.92 -3.38 4.62
C LEU A 44 2.13 -2.60 4.11
N VAL A 45 3.30 -3.24 4.03
CA VAL A 45 4.53 -2.61 3.54
C VAL A 45 4.38 -2.07 2.12
N GLU A 46 3.79 -2.86 1.22
CA GLU A 46 3.55 -2.44 -0.16
C GLU A 46 2.54 -1.30 -0.27
N THR A 47 1.44 -1.37 0.49
CA THR A 47 0.38 -0.35 0.50
C THR A 47 0.89 0.95 1.09
N ALA A 48 1.68 0.91 2.16
CA ALA A 48 2.32 2.08 2.74
C ALA A 48 3.25 2.77 1.73
N TRP A 49 4.03 2.00 0.95
CA TRP A 49 4.88 2.57 -0.10
C TRP A 49 4.05 3.26 -1.19
N ILE A 50 2.95 2.63 -1.63
CA ILE A 50 2.04 3.22 -2.61
C ILE A 50 1.40 4.50 -2.04
N GLN A 51 0.93 4.47 -0.79
CA GLN A 51 0.35 5.62 -0.11
C GLN A 51 1.32 6.79 -0.01
N LEU A 52 2.61 6.53 0.31
CA LEU A 52 3.65 7.56 0.30
C LEU A 52 3.82 8.19 -1.09
N MET A 53 3.89 7.38 -2.14
CA MET A 53 4.02 7.86 -3.52
C MET A 53 2.82 8.71 -3.95
N LEU A 54 1.60 8.28 -3.62
CA LEU A 54 0.37 9.04 -3.89
C LEU A 54 0.34 10.34 -3.09
N THR A 55 0.79 10.33 -1.83
CA THR A 55 0.88 11.53 -1.00
C THR A 55 1.84 12.55 -1.61
N MET A 56 3.04 12.13 -2.03
CA MET A 56 3.99 13.02 -2.70
C MET A 56 3.42 13.59 -4.01
N GLU A 57 2.76 12.75 -4.82
CA GLU A 57 2.15 13.20 -6.07
C GLU A 57 0.98 14.17 -5.84
N PHE A 58 0.18 13.95 -4.79
CA PHE A 58 -0.90 14.85 -4.40
C PHE A 58 -0.34 16.18 -3.91
N TRP A 59 0.64 16.11 -3.02
CA TRP A 59 1.30 17.28 -2.43
C TRP A 59 1.92 18.18 -3.50
N LEU A 60 2.58 17.61 -4.50
CA LEU A 60 3.17 18.36 -5.63
C LEU A 60 2.13 19.15 -6.46
N LYS A 61 0.85 18.78 -6.38
CA LYS A 61 -0.25 19.41 -7.14
C LYS A 61 -1.17 20.25 -6.28
N ASP A 62 -1.00 20.22 -4.96
CA ASP A 62 -1.88 20.90 -4.04
C ASP A 62 -1.55 22.39 -3.97
N THR A 63 -2.48 23.21 -4.44
CA THR A 63 -2.39 24.68 -4.44
C THR A 63 -3.26 25.31 -3.36
N SER A 64 -3.85 24.52 -2.47
CA SER A 64 -4.64 25.02 -1.34
C SER A 64 -3.78 25.77 -0.33
N LYS A 65 -4.41 26.63 0.48
CA LYS A 65 -3.69 27.47 1.43
C LYS A 65 -3.00 26.59 2.46
N GLY A 66 -1.67 26.64 2.50
CA GLY A 66 -0.89 25.85 3.44
C GLY A 66 -0.98 24.33 3.19
N PHE A 67 -1.40 23.90 1.99
CA PHE A 67 -1.54 22.48 1.64
C PHE A 67 -2.60 21.72 2.46
N GLU A 68 -3.65 22.39 2.93
CA GLU A 68 -4.74 21.79 3.73
C GLU A 68 -5.37 20.55 3.08
N LYS A 69 -5.39 20.46 1.73
CA LYS A 69 -5.93 19.27 1.05
C LYS A 69 -4.98 18.07 1.15
N THR A 70 -3.68 18.30 1.21
CA THR A 70 -2.68 17.27 1.46
C THR A 70 -2.85 16.68 2.86
N ASP A 71 -3.12 17.53 3.86
CA ASP A 71 -3.41 17.07 5.23
C ASP A 71 -4.66 16.19 5.25
N ILE A 72 -5.74 16.65 4.62
CA ILE A 72 -6.98 15.87 4.46
C ILE A 72 -6.74 14.55 3.70
N PHE A 73 -5.89 14.58 2.67
CA PHE A 73 -5.54 13.38 1.91
C PHE A 73 -4.81 12.36 2.78
N ILE A 74 -3.84 12.80 3.59
CA ILE A 74 -3.09 11.93 4.50
C ILE A 74 -4.06 11.29 5.50
N GLU A 75 -4.92 12.07 6.15
CA GLU A 75 -5.90 11.57 7.12
C GLU A 75 -6.81 10.50 6.49
N LYS A 76 -7.41 10.81 5.33
CA LYS A 76 -8.35 9.89 4.67
C LYS A 76 -7.66 8.63 4.15
N SER A 77 -6.48 8.77 3.54
CA SER A 77 -5.76 7.64 2.95
C SER A 77 -5.21 6.67 3.98
N VAL A 78 -4.70 7.18 5.12
CA VAL A 78 -4.21 6.35 6.23
C VAL A 78 -5.37 5.57 6.86
N ASN A 79 -6.47 6.25 7.21
CA ASN A 79 -7.65 5.60 7.80
C ASN A 79 -8.21 4.51 6.88
N THR A 80 -8.38 4.82 5.59
CA THR A 80 -8.86 3.85 4.60
C THR A 80 -7.92 2.64 4.48
N SER A 81 -6.61 2.85 4.52
CA SER A 81 -5.63 1.75 4.44
C SER A 81 -5.75 0.81 5.65
N PHE A 82 -5.94 1.35 6.85
CA PHE A 82 -6.17 0.54 8.05
C PHE A 82 -7.50 -0.20 8.01
N ASP A 83 -8.58 0.43 7.55
CA ASP A 83 -9.88 -0.22 7.40
C ASP A 83 -9.82 -1.42 6.44
N LEU A 84 -9.10 -1.29 5.32
CA LEU A 84 -8.91 -2.36 4.35
C LEU A 84 -8.08 -3.52 4.89
N ILE A 85 -7.05 -3.23 5.68
CA ILE A 85 -6.19 -4.24 6.32
C ILE A 85 -6.97 -5.02 7.40
N GLN A 86 -7.86 -4.33 8.14
CA GLN A 86 -8.70 -4.92 9.18
C GLN A 86 -9.94 -5.63 8.61
N ALA A 87 -10.42 -5.22 7.42
CA ALA A 87 -11.53 -5.89 6.77
C ALA A 87 -11.17 -7.37 6.51
N ALA A 88 -12.00 -8.25 7.05
CA ALA A 88 -11.80 -9.70 7.07
C ALA A 88 -11.59 -10.41 5.70
N PRO A 89 -11.88 -9.89 4.49
CA PRO A 89 -11.76 -10.68 3.28
C PRO A 89 -10.49 -10.39 2.44
N LEU A 90 -9.35 -10.06 3.06
CA LEU A 90 -8.06 -10.01 2.31
C LEU A 90 -7.81 -11.33 1.56
N LYS A 91 -8.22 -12.48 2.14
CA LYS A 91 -8.23 -13.77 1.45
C LYS A 91 -9.13 -13.76 0.21
N SER A 92 -10.34 -13.22 0.31
CA SER A 92 -11.30 -13.16 -0.79
C SER A 92 -10.85 -12.24 -1.93
N LEU A 93 -10.16 -11.14 -1.63
CA LEU A 93 -9.53 -10.26 -2.63
C LEU A 93 -8.41 -10.97 -3.40
N VAL A 94 -7.60 -11.77 -2.70
CA VAL A 94 -6.57 -12.61 -3.35
C VAL A 94 -7.18 -13.72 -4.18
N ASP A 95 -8.18 -14.42 -3.64
CA ASP A 95 -8.86 -15.49 -4.36
C ASP A 95 -9.59 -14.95 -5.59
N PHE A 96 -10.14 -13.72 -5.51
CA PHE A 96 -10.68 -12.99 -6.64
C PHE A 96 -9.59 -12.61 -7.66
N GLY A 97 -8.42 -12.13 -7.21
CA GLY A 97 -7.28 -11.87 -8.09
C GLY A 97 -6.76 -13.13 -8.80
N LYS A 98 -6.68 -14.27 -8.09
CA LYS A 98 -6.35 -15.58 -8.66
C LYS A 98 -7.39 -16.03 -9.67
N PHE A 99 -8.66 -15.82 -9.40
CA PHE A 99 -9.75 -16.08 -10.33
C PHE A 99 -9.59 -15.25 -11.61
N LEU A 100 -9.45 -13.93 -11.50
CA LEU A 100 -9.23 -13.06 -12.66
C LEU A 100 -7.99 -13.43 -13.47
N TYR A 101 -6.90 -13.84 -12.81
CA TYR A 101 -5.69 -14.32 -13.48
C TYR A 101 -5.92 -15.64 -14.23
N LYS A 102 -6.65 -16.59 -13.62
CA LYS A 102 -7.06 -17.84 -14.28
C LYS A 102 -7.96 -17.56 -15.48
N GLU A 103 -8.97 -16.71 -15.36
CA GLU A 103 -9.85 -16.36 -16.48
C GLU A 103 -9.11 -15.66 -17.63
N LYS A 104 -8.09 -14.84 -17.33
CA LYS A 104 -7.27 -14.16 -18.34
C LYS A 104 -6.25 -15.06 -19.05
N ILE A 105 -5.79 -16.13 -18.42
CA ILE A 105 -4.77 -17.05 -18.98
C ILE A 105 -5.39 -18.34 -19.48
N HIS A 106 -6.56 -18.68 -18.99
CA HIS A 106 -7.37 -19.83 -19.37
C HIS A 106 -8.63 -19.36 -20.08
N THR A 107 -8.44 -18.57 -21.14
CA THR A 107 -9.43 -18.43 -22.20
C THR A 107 -8.80 -19.08 -23.45
N PRO A 108 -9.38 -20.15 -24.03
CA PRO A 108 -8.99 -20.59 -25.37
C PRO A 108 -9.29 -19.53 -26.43
#